data_AF-A0AA38I8C1-F1
#
_entry.id   AF-A0AA38I8C1-F1
#
_cell.length_a   1.000
_cell.length_b   1.000
_cell.length_c   1.000
_cell.angle_alpha   90.00
_cell.angle_beta   90.00
_cell.angle_gamma   90.00
#
_symmetry.space_group_name_H-M   'P 1'
#
loop_
_entity.id
_entity.type
_entity.pdbx_description
1 polymer ?
#
loop_
_entity_poly.entity_id
_entity_poly.type
_entity_poly.pdbx_seq_one_letter_code
_entity_poly.pdbx_strand_id
1 'polypeptide(L)'
;MFQQAGEEFQRQSYLIETMIDRNRSLTQASKLKDEAIQLIKKEEYFLALNKFDDALNKHEEAREVENTGLCQHFSTKAMKKQIEQITLAIENTKSKVLIQKAKEAAKQHFFEFALEKLDRVKAFANQSETDECIKSEESHVLNLCGDTMLKEGLLWEKEGHLERAQDKFEKAKSSFQKVVSLDENERVLFTKVKCWFAQNIGLSKEIQQKLRLCELKISANGIFAKAIELKKSAVEMVKSEQYQMVVDKYNAALTRFEEAKTQYVEGEQYKKEYFADSVAIVNKQIQEITNAMENAIKTRVLK
;
A
#
# COMPACT_ATOMS: atom_id res chain seq x y z
N MET A 1 -29.54 -25.82 54.31
CA MET A 1 -28.28 -25.05 54.49
C MET A 1 -27.06 -25.79 53.96
N PHE A 2 -26.71 -27.00 54.44
CA PHE A 2 -25.51 -27.71 53.95
C PHE A 2 -25.56 -28.12 52.47
N GLN A 3 -26.74 -28.50 51.95
CA GLN A 3 -26.90 -28.88 50.54
C GLN A 3 -26.71 -27.68 49.59
N GLN A 4 -27.29 -26.52 49.92
CA GLN A 4 -27.11 -25.28 49.17
C GLN A 4 -25.65 -24.77 49.21
N ALA A 5 -24.97 -24.94 50.35
CA ALA A 5 -23.54 -24.60 50.45
C ALA A 5 -22.67 -25.54 49.59
N GLY A 6 -23.02 -26.82 49.50
CA GLY A 6 -22.32 -27.78 48.64
C GLY A 6 -22.49 -27.48 47.15
N GLU A 7 -23.72 -27.14 46.72
CA GLU A 7 -24.01 -26.75 45.33
C GLU A 7 -23.28 -25.45 44.94
N GLU A 8 -23.25 -24.47 45.84
CA GLU A 8 -22.54 -23.21 45.60
C GLU A 8 -21.01 -23.42 45.53
N PHE A 9 -20.44 -24.28 46.36
CA PHE A 9 -19.01 -24.61 46.31
C PHE A 9 -18.64 -25.33 45.01
N GLN A 10 -19.46 -26.29 44.55
CA GLN A 10 -19.26 -26.97 43.27
C GLN A 10 -19.34 -25.99 42.10
N ARG A 11 -20.30 -25.04 42.13
CA ARG A 11 -20.43 -23.99 41.13
C ARG A 11 -19.21 -23.07 41.09
N GLN A 12 -18.68 -22.68 42.25
CA GLN A 12 -17.48 -21.84 42.35
C GLN A 12 -16.23 -22.58 41.89
N SER A 13 -16.07 -23.86 42.25
CA SER A 13 -14.95 -24.69 41.77
C SER A 13 -14.95 -24.81 40.25
N TYR A 14 -16.12 -25.10 39.66
CA TYR A 14 -16.29 -25.18 38.21
C TYR A 14 -15.98 -23.84 37.52
N LEU A 15 -16.40 -22.72 38.11
CA LEU A 15 -16.09 -21.38 37.59
C LEU A 15 -14.59 -21.09 37.60
N ILE A 16 -13.89 -21.44 38.67
CA ILE A 16 -12.43 -21.24 38.80
C ILE A 16 -11.68 -22.04 37.73
N GLU A 17 -12.03 -23.32 37.55
CA GLU A 17 -11.43 -24.17 36.51
C GLU A 17 -11.64 -23.59 35.11
N THR A 18 -12.87 -23.15 34.82
CA THR A 18 -13.23 -22.52 33.55
C THR A 18 -12.43 -21.22 33.29
N MET A 19 -12.21 -20.40 34.33
CA MET A 19 -11.38 -19.19 34.23
C MET A 19 -9.89 -19.50 34.04
N ILE A 20 -9.38 -20.57 34.66
CA ILE A 20 -7.99 -21.02 34.49
C ILE A 20 -7.76 -21.46 33.05
N ASP A 21 -8.66 -22.26 32.47
CA ASP A 21 -8.54 -22.72 31.09
C ASP A 21 -8.62 -21.58 30.07
N ARG A 22 -9.54 -20.61 30.28
CA ARG A 22 -9.59 -19.37 29.48
C ARG A 22 -8.27 -18.60 29.52
N ASN A 23 -7.70 -18.39 30.71
CA ASN A 23 -6.43 -17.67 30.86
C ASN A 23 -5.26 -18.41 30.22
N ARG A 24 -5.26 -19.75 30.26
CA ARG A 24 -4.27 -20.59 29.58
C ARG A 24 -4.35 -20.39 28.07
N SER A 25 -5.55 -20.42 27.48
CA SER A 25 -5.74 -20.20 26.04
C SER A 25 -5.31 -18.79 25.60
N LEU A 26 -5.62 -17.74 26.37
CA LEU A 26 -5.16 -16.38 26.08
C LEU A 26 -3.63 -16.24 26.17
N THR A 27 -3.00 -16.88 27.17
CA THR A 27 -1.54 -16.88 27.32
C THR A 27 -0.88 -17.57 26.12
N GLN A 28 -1.45 -18.70 25.68
CA GLN A 28 -0.95 -19.43 24.52
C GLN A 28 -1.12 -18.63 23.23
N ALA A 29 -2.26 -17.96 23.03
CA ALA A 29 -2.49 -17.09 21.89
C ALA A 29 -1.47 -15.93 21.83
N SER A 30 -1.17 -15.30 22.98
CA SER A 30 -0.15 -14.24 23.04
C SER A 30 1.24 -14.76 22.67
N LYS A 31 1.61 -15.95 23.15
CA LYS A 31 2.90 -16.56 22.82
C LYS A 31 3.03 -16.87 21.32
N LEU A 32 1.98 -17.45 20.72
CA LEU A 32 1.94 -17.76 19.28
C LEU A 32 2.02 -16.48 18.42
N LYS A 33 1.38 -15.38 18.86
CA LYS A 33 1.52 -14.07 18.22
C LYS A 33 2.97 -13.56 18.28
N ASP A 34 3.62 -13.66 19.43
CA ASP A 34 5.01 -13.22 19.58
C ASP A 34 5.97 -14.09 18.74
N GLU A 35 5.73 -15.40 18.66
CA GLU A 35 6.44 -16.31 17.74
C GLU A 35 6.25 -15.89 16.26
N ALA A 36 5.01 -15.57 15.85
CA ALA A 36 4.71 -15.11 14.50
C ALA A 36 5.44 -13.79 14.16
N ILE A 37 5.52 -12.86 15.10
CA ILE A 37 6.27 -11.60 14.94
C ILE A 37 7.77 -11.86 14.73
N GLN A 38 8.35 -12.82 15.46
CA GLN A 38 9.76 -13.19 15.28
C GLN A 38 10.01 -13.86 13.93
N LEU A 39 9.06 -14.68 13.45
CA LEU A 39 9.13 -15.30 12.12
C LEU A 39 9.03 -14.25 11.01
N ILE A 40 8.21 -13.20 11.17
CA ILE A 40 8.17 -12.07 10.23
C ILE A 40 9.54 -11.38 10.13
N LYS A 41 10.21 -11.14 11.26
CA LYS A 41 11.56 -10.53 11.27
C LYS A 41 12.60 -11.37 10.53
N LYS A 42 12.35 -12.68 10.39
CA LYS A 42 13.18 -13.63 9.65
C LYS A 42 12.70 -13.88 8.23
N GLU A 43 11.70 -13.15 7.77
CA GLU A 43 11.08 -13.32 6.44
C GLU A 43 10.42 -14.71 6.24
N GLU A 44 10.15 -15.44 7.33
CA GLU A 44 9.50 -16.75 7.32
C GLU A 44 7.97 -16.63 7.30
N TYR A 45 7.47 -15.91 6.30
CA TYR A 45 6.09 -15.45 6.26
C TYR A 45 5.03 -16.57 6.24
N PHE A 46 5.34 -17.73 5.66
CA PHE A 46 4.41 -18.87 5.68
C PHE A 46 4.22 -19.44 7.08
N LEU A 47 5.31 -19.61 7.82
CA LEU A 47 5.28 -20.09 9.20
C LEU A 47 4.62 -19.06 10.12
N ALA A 48 4.88 -17.77 9.90
CA ALA A 48 4.22 -16.69 10.63
C ALA A 48 2.69 -16.72 10.45
N LEU A 49 2.20 -16.97 9.24
CA LEU A 49 0.76 -17.04 8.95
C LEU A 49 0.09 -18.20 9.69
N ASN A 50 0.69 -19.39 9.66
CA ASN A 50 0.17 -20.54 10.40
C ASN A 50 0.11 -20.26 11.91
N LYS A 51 1.12 -19.58 12.46
CA LYS A 51 1.16 -19.20 13.87
C LYS A 51 0.09 -18.16 14.24
N PHE A 52 -0.27 -17.26 13.33
CA PHE A 52 -1.40 -16.37 13.54
C PHE A 52 -2.74 -17.10 13.49
N ASP A 53 -2.90 -18.09 12.60
CA ASP A 53 -4.12 -18.91 12.53
C ASP A 53 -4.26 -19.76 13.82
N ASP A 54 -3.18 -20.34 14.33
CA ASP A 54 -3.16 -21.03 15.62
C ASP A 54 -3.50 -20.08 16.78
N ALA A 55 -2.98 -18.85 16.75
CA ALA A 55 -3.28 -17.84 17.78
C ALA A 55 -4.75 -17.42 17.76
N LEU A 56 -5.36 -17.29 16.57
CA LEU A 56 -6.78 -16.99 16.39
C LEU A 56 -7.66 -18.12 16.91
N ASN A 57 -7.33 -19.37 16.60
CA ASN A 57 -8.05 -20.53 17.13
C ASN A 57 -8.01 -20.56 18.68
N LYS A 58 -6.86 -20.27 19.29
CA LYS A 58 -6.74 -20.14 20.76
C LYS A 58 -7.53 -18.96 21.34
N HIS A 59 -7.68 -17.89 20.57
CA HIS A 59 -8.56 -16.77 20.94
C HIS A 59 -10.05 -17.15 20.85
N GLU A 60 -10.46 -17.92 19.85
CA GLU A 60 -11.84 -18.40 19.73
C GLU A 60 -12.20 -19.38 20.84
N GLU A 61 -11.30 -20.32 21.19
CA GLU A 61 -11.47 -21.21 22.35
C GLU A 61 -11.69 -20.38 23.64
N ALA A 62 -10.91 -19.31 23.85
CA ALA A 62 -11.09 -18.43 25.01
C ALA A 62 -12.42 -17.66 24.99
N ARG A 63 -12.94 -17.35 23.79
CA ARG A 63 -14.21 -16.64 23.56
C ARG A 63 -15.42 -17.54 23.79
N GLU A 64 -15.36 -18.80 23.35
CA GLU A 64 -16.40 -19.79 23.61
C GLU A 64 -16.58 -20.03 25.12
N VAL A 65 -15.47 -20.13 25.84
CA VAL A 65 -15.47 -20.23 27.30
C VAL A 65 -16.08 -18.98 27.96
N GLU A 66 -15.83 -17.79 27.43
CA GLU A 66 -16.42 -16.52 27.91
C GLU A 66 -17.94 -16.42 27.65
N ASN A 67 -18.42 -17.00 26.55
CA ASN A 67 -19.82 -17.01 26.18
C ASN A 67 -20.66 -18.02 26.98
N THR A 68 -20.02 -18.91 27.74
CA THR A 68 -20.73 -19.65 28.78
C THR A 68 -21.26 -18.64 29.82
N GLY A 69 -22.58 -18.62 30.07
CA GLY A 69 -23.25 -17.57 30.85
C GLY A 69 -22.75 -17.34 32.28
N LEU A 70 -21.84 -18.19 32.78
CA LEU A 70 -21.18 -18.09 34.08
C LEU A 70 -20.00 -17.09 34.09
N CYS A 71 -19.31 -16.89 32.96
CA CYS A 71 -18.15 -15.99 32.87
C CYS A 71 -18.51 -14.56 32.44
N GLN A 72 -19.73 -14.32 31.94
CA GLN A 72 -20.19 -13.00 31.48
C GLN A 72 -20.17 -11.93 32.57
N HIS A 73 -20.34 -12.29 33.85
CA HIS A 73 -20.27 -11.36 34.98
C HIS A 73 -18.86 -10.90 35.35
N PHE A 74 -17.82 -11.65 34.93
CA PHE A 74 -16.41 -11.36 35.27
C PHE A 74 -15.58 -10.88 34.08
N SER A 75 -16.14 -10.91 32.87
CA SER A 75 -15.51 -10.30 31.70
C SER A 75 -15.52 -8.77 31.81
N THR A 76 -14.35 -8.18 32.00
CA THR A 76 -14.22 -6.72 32.06
C THR A 76 -14.22 -6.13 30.65
N LYS A 77 -14.85 -4.96 30.48
CA LYS A 77 -14.80 -4.15 29.25
C LYS A 77 -13.36 -3.93 28.74
N ALA A 78 -12.38 -3.91 29.64
CA ALA A 78 -10.95 -3.81 29.32
C ALA A 78 -10.42 -5.05 28.58
N MET A 79 -10.84 -6.26 28.96
CA MET A 79 -10.41 -7.51 28.32
C MET A 79 -10.99 -7.67 26.91
N LYS A 80 -12.27 -7.35 26.72
CA LYS A 80 -12.89 -7.35 25.37
C LYS A 80 -12.15 -6.41 24.41
N LYS A 81 -11.80 -5.21 24.90
CA LYS A 81 -11.01 -4.23 24.16
C LYS A 81 -9.61 -4.74 23.82
N GLN A 82 -8.95 -5.46 24.73
CA GLN A 82 -7.63 -6.04 24.49
C GLN A 82 -7.67 -7.16 23.44
N ILE A 83 -8.72 -8.00 23.46
CA ILE A 83 -8.95 -9.04 22.44
C ILE A 83 -9.15 -8.39 21.07
N GLU A 84 -10.03 -7.39 20.96
CA GLU A 84 -10.27 -6.66 19.71
C GLU A 84 -8.98 -6.03 19.18
N GLN A 85 -8.16 -5.43 20.04
CA GLN A 85 -6.87 -4.83 19.65
C GLN A 85 -5.86 -5.86 19.15
N ILE A 86 -5.81 -7.05 19.75
CA ILE A 86 -4.90 -8.12 19.31
C ILE A 86 -5.36 -8.71 17.98
N THR A 87 -6.66 -8.99 17.83
CA THR A 87 -7.24 -9.45 16.56
C THR A 87 -6.94 -8.47 15.43
N LEU A 88 -7.18 -7.18 15.68
CA LEU A 88 -6.89 -6.11 14.73
C LEU A 88 -5.40 -6.07 14.33
N ALA A 89 -4.50 -6.18 15.32
CA ALA A 89 -3.07 -6.17 15.06
C ALA A 89 -2.62 -7.38 14.22
N ILE A 90 -3.21 -8.56 14.45
CA ILE A 90 -2.95 -9.78 13.69
C ILE A 90 -3.44 -9.62 12.24
N GLU A 91 -4.68 -9.19 12.04
CA GLU A 91 -5.28 -9.00 10.71
C GLU A 91 -4.49 -7.97 9.88
N ASN A 92 -4.13 -6.84 10.49
CA ASN A 92 -3.31 -5.82 9.83
C ASN A 92 -1.93 -6.33 9.43
N THR A 93 -1.31 -7.16 10.28
CA THR A 93 0.01 -7.73 9.99
C THR A 93 -0.08 -8.78 8.88
N LYS A 94 -1.11 -9.64 8.91
CA LYS A 94 -1.41 -10.63 7.88
C LYS A 94 -1.64 -9.99 6.51
N SER A 95 -2.40 -8.90 6.47
CA SER A 95 -2.64 -8.11 5.25
C SER A 95 -1.35 -7.54 4.66
N LYS A 96 -0.47 -6.95 5.48
CA LYS A 96 0.83 -6.43 5.01
C LYS A 96 1.72 -7.52 4.38
N VAL A 97 1.77 -8.69 5.02
CA VAL A 97 2.54 -9.83 4.51
C VAL A 97 1.99 -10.34 3.17
N LEU A 98 0.66 -10.44 3.05
CA LEU A 98 0.01 -10.86 1.80
C LEU A 98 0.25 -9.87 0.67
N ILE A 99 0.20 -8.57 0.94
CA ILE A 99 0.55 -7.51 -0.04
C ILE A 99 2.00 -7.67 -0.50
N GLN A 100 2.93 -7.89 0.42
CA GLN A 100 4.34 -8.06 0.07
C GLN A 100 4.57 -9.30 -0.83
N LYS A 101 3.93 -10.43 -0.49
CA LYS A 101 3.96 -11.63 -1.34
C LYS A 101 3.34 -11.37 -2.71
N ALA A 102 2.25 -10.61 -2.78
CA ALA A 102 1.62 -10.25 -4.05
C ALA A 102 2.56 -9.38 -4.91
N LYS A 103 3.27 -8.42 -4.31
CA LYS A 103 4.28 -7.61 -5.00
C LYS A 103 5.43 -8.46 -5.54
N GLU A 104 5.96 -9.37 -4.75
CA GLU A 104 7.05 -10.27 -5.16
C GLU A 104 6.62 -11.20 -6.28
N ALA A 105 5.44 -11.80 -6.15
CA ALA A 105 4.86 -12.65 -7.18
C ALA A 105 4.62 -11.86 -8.49
N ALA A 106 4.10 -10.64 -8.41
CA ALA A 106 3.91 -9.78 -9.56
C ALA A 106 5.25 -9.41 -10.25
N LYS A 107 6.31 -9.14 -9.47
CA LYS A 107 7.67 -8.93 -10.01
C LYS A 107 8.22 -10.16 -10.71
N GLN A 108 7.85 -11.36 -10.25
CA GLN A 108 8.26 -12.64 -10.83
C GLN A 108 7.28 -13.14 -11.92
N HIS A 109 6.33 -12.32 -12.35
CA HIS A 109 5.32 -12.66 -13.34
C HIS A 109 4.32 -13.76 -12.93
N PHE A 110 4.22 -14.09 -11.63
CA PHE A 110 3.22 -15.01 -11.07
C PHE A 110 1.91 -14.28 -10.71
N PHE A 111 1.22 -13.78 -11.74
CA PHE A 111 0.11 -12.84 -11.55
C PHE A 111 -1.16 -13.45 -10.95
N GLU A 112 -1.52 -14.69 -11.30
CA GLU A 112 -2.69 -15.36 -10.69
C GLU A 112 -2.49 -15.54 -9.19
N PHE A 113 -1.27 -15.92 -8.78
CA PHE A 113 -0.90 -16.00 -7.37
C PHE A 113 -0.92 -14.62 -6.69
N ALA A 114 -0.42 -13.57 -7.36
CA ALA A 114 -0.46 -12.21 -6.83
C ALA A 114 -1.90 -11.73 -6.61
N LEU A 115 -2.78 -11.92 -7.59
CA LEU A 115 -4.20 -11.57 -7.52
C LEU A 115 -4.93 -12.35 -6.41
N GLU A 116 -4.66 -13.65 -6.30
CA GLU A 116 -5.21 -14.48 -5.23
C GLU A 116 -4.83 -13.96 -3.84
N LYS A 117 -3.58 -13.50 -3.65
CA LYS A 117 -3.16 -12.93 -2.37
C LYS A 117 -3.83 -11.60 -2.07
N LEU A 118 -4.06 -10.75 -3.07
CA LEU A 118 -4.80 -9.50 -2.90
C LEU A 118 -6.28 -9.74 -2.57
N ASP A 119 -6.92 -10.71 -3.22
CA ASP A 119 -8.32 -11.05 -2.90
C ASP A 119 -8.45 -11.60 -1.46
N ARG A 120 -7.42 -12.30 -0.95
CA ARG A 120 -7.36 -12.70 0.47
C ARG A 120 -7.19 -11.50 1.42
N VAL A 121 -6.50 -10.43 1.03
CA VAL A 121 -6.36 -9.23 1.88
C VAL A 121 -7.73 -8.58 2.15
N LYS A 122 -8.63 -8.58 1.15
CA LYS A 122 -9.99 -8.03 1.28
C LYS A 122 -10.84 -8.75 2.34
N ALA A 123 -10.58 -10.03 2.58
CA ALA A 123 -11.26 -10.77 3.64
C ALA A 123 -10.87 -10.32 5.05
N PHE A 124 -9.74 -9.61 5.20
CA PHE A 124 -9.18 -9.18 6.50
C PHE A 124 -9.27 -7.66 6.73
N ALA A 125 -9.66 -6.86 5.74
CA ALA A 125 -9.57 -5.39 5.77
C ALA A 125 -10.80 -4.70 6.38
N ASN A 126 -11.19 -5.05 7.60
CA ASN A 126 -12.43 -4.53 8.21
C ASN A 126 -12.27 -3.32 9.17
N GLN A 127 -11.12 -2.64 9.28
CA GLN A 127 -10.97 -1.47 10.18
C GLN A 127 -9.96 -0.37 9.72
N SER A 128 -10.46 0.54 8.87
CA SER A 128 -10.29 2.00 8.71
C SER A 128 -8.93 2.73 8.67
N GLU A 129 -7.93 2.49 9.53
CA GLU A 129 -6.65 3.26 9.43
C GLU A 129 -5.61 2.57 8.54
N THR A 130 -5.77 1.27 8.33
CA THR A 130 -4.98 0.46 7.40
C THR A 130 -5.55 0.46 5.99
N ASP A 131 -6.78 0.91 5.78
CA ASP A 131 -7.48 0.78 4.50
C ASP A 131 -6.88 1.65 3.39
N GLU A 132 -6.48 2.90 3.67
CA GLU A 132 -5.88 3.75 2.63
C GLU A 132 -4.49 3.26 2.21
N CYS A 133 -3.68 2.83 3.18
CA CYS A 133 -2.37 2.25 2.90
C CYS A 133 -2.50 0.93 2.11
N ILE A 134 -3.45 0.08 2.50
CA ILE A 134 -3.75 -1.17 1.78
C ILE A 134 -4.28 -0.89 0.37
N LYS A 135 -5.23 0.04 0.20
CA LYS A 135 -5.78 0.43 -1.12
C LYS A 135 -4.71 1.00 -2.05
N SER A 136 -3.82 1.84 -1.53
CA SER A 136 -2.70 2.41 -2.29
C SER A 136 -1.76 1.32 -2.80
N GLU A 137 -1.45 0.34 -1.95
CA GLU A 137 -0.55 -0.76 -2.29
C GLU A 137 -1.20 -1.81 -3.20
N GLU A 138 -2.48 -2.10 -3.00
CA GLU A 138 -3.29 -2.93 -3.90
C GLU A 138 -3.38 -2.30 -5.29
N SER A 139 -3.66 -0.99 -5.36
CA SER A 139 -3.66 -0.21 -6.61
C SER A 139 -2.33 -0.30 -7.34
N HIS A 140 -1.21 -0.27 -6.62
CA HIS A 140 0.12 -0.42 -7.22
C HIS A 140 0.33 -1.81 -7.84
N VAL A 141 0.00 -2.88 -7.11
CA VAL A 141 0.17 -4.26 -7.59
C VAL A 141 -0.75 -4.55 -8.79
N LEU A 142 -2.01 -4.11 -8.73
CA LEU A 142 -2.96 -4.30 -9.83
C LEU A 142 -2.54 -3.53 -11.09
N ASN A 143 -2.00 -2.31 -10.96
CA ASN A 143 -1.44 -1.58 -12.09
C ASN A 143 -0.24 -2.32 -12.71
N LEU A 144 0.67 -2.84 -11.90
CA LEU A 144 1.83 -3.61 -12.38
C LEU A 144 1.42 -4.89 -13.11
N CYS A 145 0.42 -5.59 -12.56
CA CYS A 145 -0.18 -6.77 -13.17
C CYS A 145 -0.82 -6.43 -14.53
N GLY A 146 -1.66 -5.39 -14.55
CA GLY A 146 -2.31 -4.93 -15.78
C GLY A 146 -1.31 -4.52 -16.86
N ASP A 147 -0.25 -3.79 -16.50
CA ASP A 147 0.78 -3.35 -17.44
C ASP A 147 1.56 -4.51 -18.04
N THR A 148 1.88 -5.51 -17.24
CA THR A 148 2.60 -6.67 -17.72
C THR A 148 1.73 -7.51 -18.66
N MET A 149 0.48 -7.80 -18.27
CA MET A 149 -0.48 -8.50 -19.11
C MET A 149 -0.71 -7.77 -20.43
N LEU A 150 -0.75 -6.44 -20.40
CA LEU A 150 -0.89 -5.65 -21.61
C LEU A 150 0.32 -5.79 -22.55
N LYS A 151 1.55 -5.74 -22.00
CA LYS A 151 2.77 -5.93 -22.79
C LYS A 151 2.87 -7.34 -23.37
N GLU A 152 2.52 -8.35 -22.59
CA GLU A 152 2.48 -9.74 -23.06
C GLU A 152 1.44 -9.93 -24.16
N GLY A 153 0.24 -9.36 -24.01
CA GLY A 153 -0.79 -9.42 -25.05
C GLY A 153 -0.32 -8.78 -26.36
N LEU A 154 0.36 -7.62 -26.29
CA LEU A 154 0.93 -6.95 -27.47
C LEU A 154 2.03 -7.78 -28.14
N LEU A 155 2.80 -8.56 -27.37
CA LEU A 155 3.80 -9.48 -27.91
C LEU A 155 3.12 -10.64 -28.66
N TRP A 156 2.14 -11.29 -28.02
CA TRP A 156 1.38 -12.38 -28.64
C TRP A 156 0.64 -11.93 -29.91
N GLU A 157 0.09 -10.71 -29.92
CA GLU A 157 -0.55 -10.13 -31.10
C GLU A 157 0.45 -9.99 -32.26
N LYS A 158 1.67 -9.47 -31.99
CA LYS A 158 2.74 -9.34 -32.99
C LYS A 158 3.21 -10.69 -33.53
N GLU A 159 3.18 -11.73 -32.72
CA GLU A 159 3.53 -13.10 -33.09
C GLU A 159 2.38 -13.83 -33.83
N GLY A 160 1.21 -13.19 -33.99
CA GLY A 160 0.05 -13.76 -34.67
C GLY A 160 -0.81 -14.68 -33.79
N HIS A 161 -0.52 -14.77 -32.49
CA HIS A 161 -1.24 -15.58 -31.52
C HIS A 161 -2.42 -14.80 -30.91
N LEU A 162 -3.41 -14.47 -31.75
CA LEU A 162 -4.51 -13.55 -31.42
C LEU A 162 -5.36 -14.00 -30.21
N GLU A 163 -5.66 -15.29 -30.08
CA GLU A 163 -6.45 -15.82 -28.95
C GLU A 163 -5.73 -15.62 -27.60
N ARG A 164 -4.41 -15.87 -27.57
CA ARG A 164 -3.58 -15.65 -26.38
C ARG A 164 -3.43 -14.17 -26.07
N ALA A 165 -3.30 -13.34 -27.10
CA ALA A 165 -3.28 -11.90 -26.94
C ALA A 165 -4.58 -11.40 -26.28
N GLN A 166 -5.73 -11.89 -26.74
CA GLN A 166 -7.03 -11.49 -26.22
C GLN A 166 -7.26 -11.93 -24.76
N ASP A 167 -6.84 -13.13 -24.36
CA ASP A 167 -6.84 -13.55 -22.94
C ASP A 167 -6.03 -12.57 -22.07
N LYS A 168 -4.84 -12.19 -22.53
CA LYS A 168 -3.98 -11.25 -21.82
C LYS A 168 -4.58 -9.86 -21.72
N PHE A 169 -5.24 -9.39 -22.77
CA PHE A 169 -5.91 -8.09 -22.77
C PHE A 169 -7.13 -8.05 -21.83
N GLU A 170 -7.95 -9.10 -21.79
CA GLU A 170 -9.06 -9.17 -20.83
C GLU A 170 -8.54 -9.21 -19.37
N LYS A 171 -7.44 -9.93 -19.11
CA LYS A 171 -6.78 -9.92 -17.79
C LYS A 171 -6.22 -8.54 -17.42
N ALA A 172 -5.62 -7.83 -18.38
CA ALA A 172 -5.13 -6.47 -18.18
C ALA A 172 -6.27 -5.51 -17.86
N LYS A 173 -7.34 -5.53 -18.66
CA LYS A 173 -8.57 -4.76 -18.47
C LYS A 173 -9.18 -5.00 -17.08
N SER A 174 -9.36 -6.26 -16.68
CA SER A 174 -9.89 -6.62 -15.36
C SER A 174 -9.04 -6.03 -14.23
N SER A 175 -7.72 -6.12 -14.34
CA SER A 175 -6.79 -5.54 -13.35
C SER A 175 -6.93 -4.01 -13.27
N PHE A 176 -7.00 -3.34 -14.42
CA PHE A 176 -7.18 -1.89 -14.49
C PHE A 176 -8.55 -1.43 -13.98
N GLN A 177 -9.63 -2.16 -14.26
CA GLN A 177 -10.96 -1.86 -13.72
C GLN A 177 -10.97 -1.94 -12.18
N LYS A 178 -10.29 -2.93 -11.61
CA LYS A 178 -10.12 -3.03 -10.15
C LYS A 178 -9.37 -1.82 -9.59
N VAL A 179 -8.29 -1.36 -10.22
CA VAL A 179 -7.59 -0.13 -9.80
C VAL A 179 -8.50 1.10 -9.83
N VAL A 180 -9.30 1.27 -10.89
CA VAL A 180 -10.24 2.39 -11.04
C VAL A 180 -11.28 2.41 -9.91
N SER A 181 -11.62 1.26 -9.34
CA SER A 181 -12.51 1.17 -8.18
C SER A 181 -11.85 1.50 -6.84
N LEU A 182 -10.52 1.56 -6.78
CA LEU A 182 -9.74 1.71 -5.54
C LEU A 182 -9.13 3.11 -5.35
N ASP A 183 -8.97 3.87 -6.43
CA ASP A 183 -8.35 5.20 -6.44
C ASP A 183 -9.32 6.18 -7.12
N GLU A 184 -9.27 7.47 -6.79
CA GLU A 184 -10.07 8.54 -7.43
C GLU A 184 -9.20 9.62 -8.11
N ASN A 185 -7.86 9.54 -7.99
CA ASN A 185 -6.92 10.57 -8.44
C ASN A 185 -6.42 10.39 -9.89
N GLU A 186 -5.41 11.17 -10.31
CA GLU A 186 -4.82 11.11 -11.67
C GLU A 186 -4.38 9.69 -12.11
N ARG A 187 -4.03 8.81 -11.15
CA ARG A 187 -3.79 7.38 -11.42
C ARG A 187 -5.00 6.73 -12.09
N VAL A 188 -6.20 7.07 -11.68
CA VAL A 188 -7.46 6.56 -12.24
C VAL A 188 -7.66 6.98 -13.66
N LEU A 189 -7.34 8.23 -14.00
CA LEU A 189 -7.41 8.72 -15.38
C LEU A 189 -6.48 7.91 -16.27
N PHE A 190 -5.26 7.65 -15.81
CA PHE A 190 -4.32 6.80 -16.54
C PHE A 190 -4.80 5.35 -16.64
N THR A 191 -5.33 4.80 -15.57
CA THR A 191 -5.81 3.42 -15.56
C THR A 191 -7.09 3.26 -16.37
N LYS A 192 -7.96 4.28 -16.45
CA LYS A 192 -9.10 4.34 -17.38
C LYS A 192 -8.63 4.32 -18.84
N VAL A 193 -7.57 5.06 -19.16
CA VAL A 193 -6.96 5.04 -20.50
C VAL A 193 -6.39 3.66 -20.82
N LYS A 194 -5.72 3.00 -19.87
CA LYS A 194 -5.22 1.62 -20.03
C LYS A 194 -6.33 0.58 -20.15
N CYS A 195 -7.41 0.74 -19.39
CA CYS A 195 -8.60 -0.10 -19.49
C CYS A 195 -9.26 0.05 -20.87
N TRP A 196 -9.43 1.29 -21.34
CA TRP A 196 -9.94 1.57 -22.68
C TRP A 196 -9.01 0.99 -23.75
N PHE A 197 -7.70 1.07 -23.55
CA PHE A 197 -6.71 0.49 -24.45
C PHE A 197 -6.84 -1.02 -24.54
N ALA A 198 -6.90 -1.72 -23.40
CA ALA A 198 -7.12 -3.17 -23.36
C ALA A 198 -8.46 -3.61 -23.99
N GLN A 199 -9.45 -2.73 -24.03
CA GLN A 199 -10.75 -2.97 -24.67
C GLN A 199 -10.76 -2.77 -26.20
N ASN A 200 -9.85 -1.97 -26.76
CA ASN A 200 -9.95 -1.47 -28.13
C ASN A 200 -8.72 -1.85 -28.99
N ILE A 201 -8.23 -3.08 -28.88
CA ILE A 201 -6.99 -3.47 -29.54
C ILE A 201 -7.20 -3.70 -31.04
N GLY A 202 -6.29 -3.09 -31.80
CA GLY A 202 -6.48 -2.53 -33.14
C GLY A 202 -5.80 -1.15 -33.20
N LEU A 203 -4.50 -1.09 -32.97
CA LEU A 203 -3.78 0.13 -32.63
C LEU A 203 -3.62 1.09 -33.82
N SER A 204 -4.40 2.17 -33.84
CA SER A 204 -4.06 3.35 -34.63
C SER A 204 -2.89 4.12 -33.96
N LYS A 205 -2.06 4.79 -34.76
CA LYS A 205 -0.93 5.62 -34.26
C LYS A 205 -1.36 6.65 -33.21
N GLU A 206 -2.61 7.11 -33.29
CA GLU A 206 -3.18 8.11 -32.40
C GLU A 206 -3.25 7.65 -30.93
N ILE A 207 -3.49 6.36 -30.72
CA ILE A 207 -3.66 5.79 -29.37
C ILE A 207 -2.31 5.61 -28.67
N GLN A 208 -1.27 5.19 -29.42
CA GLN A 208 0.10 5.12 -28.89
C GLN A 208 0.60 6.49 -28.44
N GLN A 209 0.23 7.53 -29.20
CA GLN A 209 0.57 8.91 -28.86
C GLN A 209 -0.13 9.35 -27.56
N LYS A 210 -1.41 9.01 -27.36
CA LYS A 210 -2.12 9.31 -26.11
C LYS A 210 -1.52 8.62 -24.88
N LEU A 211 -1.10 7.35 -25.01
CA LEU A 211 -0.39 6.63 -23.94
C LEU A 211 0.93 7.30 -23.59
N ARG A 212 1.74 7.62 -24.60
CA ARG A 212 3.03 8.29 -24.41
C ARG A 212 2.86 9.62 -23.69
N LEU A 213 1.84 10.40 -24.05
CA LEU A 213 1.50 11.65 -23.36
C LEU A 213 1.20 11.43 -21.89
N CYS A 214 0.36 10.45 -21.54
CA CYS A 214 0.05 10.20 -20.13
C CYS A 214 1.27 9.72 -19.33
N GLU A 215 2.10 8.83 -19.89
CA GLU A 215 3.32 8.35 -19.26
C GLU A 215 4.29 9.50 -18.95
N LEU A 216 4.51 10.40 -19.92
CA LEU A 216 5.36 11.57 -19.74
C LEU A 216 4.85 12.47 -18.61
N LYS A 217 3.53 12.73 -18.56
CA LYS A 217 2.95 13.59 -17.53
C LYS A 217 3.08 13.01 -16.13
N ILE A 218 2.82 11.71 -15.96
CA ILE A 218 2.89 11.04 -14.65
C ILE A 218 4.33 10.98 -14.15
N SER A 219 5.24 10.56 -15.03
CA SER A 219 6.66 10.50 -14.69
C SER A 219 7.18 11.88 -14.28
N ALA A 220 6.83 12.92 -15.04
CA ALA A 220 7.21 14.29 -14.73
C ALA A 220 6.60 14.79 -13.41
N ASN A 221 5.32 14.53 -13.15
CA ASN A 221 4.65 14.85 -11.87
C ASN A 221 5.34 14.17 -10.68
N GLY A 222 5.73 12.90 -10.83
CA GLY A 222 6.43 12.15 -9.78
C GLY A 222 7.82 12.72 -9.46
N ILE A 223 8.55 13.19 -10.48
CA ILE A 223 9.85 13.86 -10.29
C ILE A 223 9.64 15.24 -9.65
N PHE A 224 8.65 16.00 -10.14
CA PHE A 224 8.29 17.32 -9.62
C PHE A 224 7.93 17.27 -8.12
N ALA A 225 7.14 16.29 -7.69
CA ALA A 225 6.79 16.12 -6.27
C ALA A 225 8.02 15.93 -5.38
N LYS A 226 8.98 15.10 -5.80
CA LYS A 226 10.25 14.89 -5.08
C LYS A 226 11.09 16.18 -5.01
N ALA A 227 11.09 16.97 -6.09
CA ALA A 227 11.77 18.25 -6.12
C ALA A 227 11.17 19.25 -5.09
N ILE A 228 9.84 19.27 -4.95
CA ILE A 228 9.14 20.08 -3.94
C ILE A 228 9.50 19.64 -2.51
N GLU A 229 9.59 18.35 -2.24
CA GLU A 229 10.02 17.83 -0.92
C GLU A 229 11.45 18.27 -0.57
N LEU A 230 12.37 18.16 -1.53
CA LEU A 230 13.75 18.63 -1.35
C LEU A 230 13.82 20.15 -1.10
N LYS A 231 13.02 20.94 -1.83
CA LYS A 231 12.90 22.39 -1.63
C LYS A 231 12.40 22.72 -0.23
N LYS A 232 11.35 22.04 0.25
CA LYS A 232 10.81 22.24 1.61
C LYS A 232 11.85 21.92 2.68
N SER A 233 12.54 20.79 2.53
CA SER A 233 13.62 20.39 3.44
C SER A 233 14.75 21.43 3.49
N ALA A 234 15.14 21.99 2.34
CA ALA A 234 16.15 23.06 2.29
C ALA A 234 15.69 24.31 3.07
N VAL A 235 14.44 24.75 2.88
CA VAL A 235 13.86 25.91 3.58
C VAL A 235 13.84 25.72 5.10
N GLU A 236 13.52 24.52 5.57
CA GLU A 236 13.53 24.20 7.00
C GLU A 236 14.95 24.25 7.60
N MET A 237 15.95 23.78 6.84
CA MET A 237 17.36 23.77 7.23
C MET A 237 18.01 25.16 7.23
N VAL A 238 17.41 26.16 6.58
CA VAL A 238 17.90 27.55 6.68
C VAL A 238 17.91 28.04 8.13
N LYS A 239 17.01 27.52 8.98
CA LYS A 239 16.92 27.89 10.40
C LYS A 239 18.04 27.31 11.27
N SER A 240 18.72 26.25 10.81
CA SER A 240 19.75 25.56 11.59
C SER A 240 21.18 26.03 11.28
N GLU A 241 21.35 27.08 10.46
CA GLU A 241 22.65 27.63 10.02
C GLU A 241 23.58 26.63 9.31
N GLN A 242 23.05 25.49 8.87
CA GLN A 242 23.78 24.46 8.11
C GLN A 242 23.82 24.80 6.60
N TYR A 243 24.39 25.96 6.27
CA TYR A 243 24.31 26.56 4.94
C TYR A 243 24.79 25.66 3.80
N GLN A 244 25.83 24.84 4.01
CA GLN A 244 26.31 23.94 2.96
C GLN A 244 25.26 22.88 2.60
N MET A 245 24.62 22.29 3.60
CA MET A 245 23.58 21.29 3.40
C MET A 245 22.33 21.88 2.74
N VAL A 246 21.99 23.14 3.06
CA VAL A 246 20.91 23.88 2.40
C VAL A 246 21.19 24.04 0.90
N VAL A 247 22.42 24.46 0.55
CA VAL A 247 22.84 24.62 -0.85
C VAL A 247 22.80 23.28 -1.58
N ASP A 248 23.31 22.21 -0.97
CA ASP A 248 23.29 20.87 -1.55
C ASP A 248 21.86 20.37 -1.80
N LYS A 249 20.93 20.63 -0.87
CA LYS A 249 19.50 20.30 -1.03
C LYS A 249 18.83 21.11 -2.13
N TYR A 250 19.11 22.40 -2.24
CA TYR A 250 18.59 23.21 -3.33
C TYR A 250 19.14 22.76 -4.69
N ASN A 251 20.43 22.44 -4.79
CA ASN A 251 21.02 21.86 -5.99
C ASN A 251 20.31 20.56 -6.40
N ALA A 252 20.10 19.65 -5.44
CA ALA A 252 19.38 18.41 -5.70
C ALA A 252 17.92 18.66 -6.15
N ALA A 253 17.23 19.62 -5.54
CA ALA A 253 15.88 20.02 -5.96
C ALA A 253 15.89 20.57 -7.40
N LEU A 254 16.85 21.43 -7.73
CA LEU A 254 16.98 22.06 -9.04
C LEU A 254 17.25 21.02 -10.14
N THR A 255 18.13 20.04 -9.89
CA THR A 255 18.35 18.91 -10.81
C THR A 255 17.03 18.17 -11.10
N ARG A 256 16.21 17.91 -10.07
CA ARG A 256 14.92 17.23 -10.27
C ARG A 256 13.91 18.08 -11.00
N PHE A 257 13.86 19.40 -10.75
CA PHE A 257 12.98 20.27 -11.53
C PHE A 257 13.38 20.29 -13.01
N GLU A 258 14.67 20.29 -13.34
CA GLU A 258 15.14 20.22 -14.75
C GLU A 258 14.82 18.86 -15.41
N GLU A 259 14.94 17.75 -14.66
CA GLU A 259 14.48 16.44 -15.13
C GLU A 259 12.97 16.43 -15.43
N ALA A 260 12.15 16.97 -14.53
CA ALA A 260 10.70 17.07 -14.73
C ALA A 260 10.35 17.97 -15.91
N LYS A 261 11.03 19.11 -16.04
CA LYS A 261 10.89 20.04 -17.17
C LYS A 261 11.17 19.36 -18.50
N THR A 262 12.24 18.58 -18.58
CA THR A 262 12.62 17.85 -19.81
C THR A 262 11.46 16.97 -20.28
N GLN A 263 10.81 16.25 -19.36
CA GLN A 263 9.68 15.38 -19.68
C GLN A 263 8.39 16.16 -20.01
N TYR A 264 8.13 17.28 -19.33
CA TYR A 264 6.98 18.12 -19.69
C TYR A 264 7.16 18.79 -21.05
N VAL A 265 8.37 19.24 -21.40
CA VAL A 265 8.70 19.81 -22.71
C VAL A 265 8.59 18.75 -23.80
N GLU A 266 9.05 17.52 -23.56
CA GLU A 266 8.82 16.39 -24.45
C GLU A 266 7.30 16.19 -24.68
N GLY A 267 6.50 16.20 -23.61
CA GLY A 267 5.04 16.13 -23.71
C GLY A 267 4.40 17.30 -24.49
N GLU A 268 4.95 18.51 -24.33
CA GLU A 268 4.48 19.71 -25.03
C GLU A 268 4.64 19.60 -26.55
N GLN A 269 5.72 18.97 -27.03
CA GLN A 269 5.95 18.72 -28.47
C GLN A 269 4.83 17.88 -29.11
N TYR A 270 4.22 17.00 -28.33
CA TYR A 270 3.11 16.16 -28.79
C TYR A 270 1.76 16.83 -28.61
N LYS A 271 1.52 17.54 -27.49
CA LYS A 271 0.24 18.20 -27.22
C LYS A 271 0.37 19.38 -26.25
N LYS A 272 0.71 20.55 -26.82
CA LYS A 272 0.99 21.78 -26.08
C LYS A 272 -0.03 22.14 -25.00
N GLU A 273 -1.32 22.08 -25.32
CA GLU A 273 -2.42 22.43 -24.41
C GLU A 273 -2.47 21.60 -23.11
N TYR A 274 -1.86 20.40 -23.08
CA TYR A 274 -1.84 19.53 -21.89
C TYR A 274 -0.63 19.76 -20.97
N PHE A 275 0.41 20.42 -21.46
CA PHE A 275 1.73 20.49 -20.83
C PHE A 275 2.24 21.91 -20.61
N ALA A 276 1.75 22.89 -21.36
CA ALA A 276 2.22 24.27 -21.29
C ALA A 276 2.17 24.84 -19.85
N ASP A 277 1.07 24.61 -19.14
CA ASP A 277 0.93 25.05 -17.74
C ASP A 277 1.95 24.36 -16.83
N SER A 278 2.18 23.06 -17.01
CA SER A 278 3.17 22.31 -16.23
C SER A 278 4.59 22.82 -16.49
N VAL A 279 4.94 23.08 -17.75
CA VAL A 279 6.24 23.68 -18.13
C VAL A 279 6.40 25.07 -17.49
N ALA A 280 5.36 25.91 -17.54
CA ALA A 280 5.38 27.24 -16.94
C ALA A 280 5.57 27.18 -15.40
N ILE A 281 4.85 26.27 -14.73
CA ILE A 281 4.96 26.04 -13.29
C ILE A 281 6.38 25.58 -12.93
N VAL A 282 6.95 24.62 -13.66
CA VAL A 282 8.31 24.11 -13.38
C VAL A 282 9.36 25.18 -13.59
N ASN A 283 9.28 25.96 -14.68
CA ASN A 283 10.19 27.09 -14.92
C ASN A 283 10.14 28.11 -13.79
N LYS A 284 8.93 28.41 -13.28
CA LYS A 284 8.76 29.29 -12.12
C LYS A 284 9.43 28.72 -10.88
N GLN A 285 9.28 27.41 -10.61
CA GLN A 285 9.91 26.77 -9.46
C GLN A 285 11.44 26.74 -9.56
N ILE A 286 12.00 26.52 -10.75
CA ILE A 286 13.44 26.60 -11.02
C ILE A 286 13.93 28.01 -10.69
N GLN A 287 13.28 29.05 -11.23
CA GLN A 287 13.65 30.45 -10.98
C GLN A 287 13.61 30.80 -9.49
N GLU A 288 12.57 30.37 -8.78
CA GLU A 288 12.44 30.61 -7.34
C GLU A 288 13.60 29.98 -6.54
N ILE A 289 14.03 28.76 -6.90
CA ILE A 289 15.16 28.10 -6.22
C ILE A 289 16.48 28.77 -6.56
N THR A 290 16.72 29.11 -7.82
CA THR A 290 17.93 29.82 -8.24
C THR A 290 18.08 31.13 -7.46
N ASN A 291 17.00 31.92 -7.37
CA ASN A 291 16.98 33.16 -6.60
C ASN A 291 17.24 32.92 -5.10
N ALA A 292 16.63 31.87 -4.52
CA ALA A 292 16.82 31.53 -3.11
C ALA A 292 18.27 31.11 -2.81
N MET A 293 18.89 30.35 -3.71
CA MET A 293 20.30 29.95 -3.60
C MET A 293 21.24 31.15 -3.70
N GLU A 294 21.05 32.04 -4.68
CA GLU A 294 21.86 33.25 -4.81
C GLU A 294 21.79 34.12 -3.56
N ASN A 295 20.59 34.27 -2.99
CA ASN A 295 20.39 35.02 -1.75
C ASN A 295 21.06 34.32 -0.55
N ALA A 296 20.97 32.99 -0.44
CA ALA A 296 21.64 32.23 0.61
C ALA A 296 23.17 32.37 0.53
N ILE A 297 23.74 32.34 -0.68
CA ILE A 297 25.18 32.52 -0.92
C ILE A 297 25.60 33.96 -0.58
N LYS A 298 24.87 34.98 -1.04
CA LYS A 298 25.15 36.39 -0.72
C LYS A 298 25.11 36.67 0.78
N THR A 299 24.13 36.10 1.49
CA THR A 299 23.99 36.28 2.94
C THR A 299 25.15 35.64 3.72
N ARG A 300 25.74 34.55 3.20
CA ARG A 300 26.91 33.90 3.79
C ARG A 300 28.22 34.67 3.53
N VAL A 301 28.33 35.39 2.41
CA VAL A 301 29.53 36.18 2.06
C VAL A 301 29.60 37.51 2.82
N LEU A 302 28.45 38.01 3.30
CA LEU A 302 28.34 39.27 4.06
C LEU A 302 28.38 39.09 5.59
N LYS A 303 28.39 37.85 6.09
CA LYS A 303 28.63 37.50 7.50
C LYS A 303 30.08 37.05 7.67
#